data_AF-A0A4R1ASJ4-F1
#
_entry.id   AF-A0A4R1ASJ4-F1
#
_cell.length_a   1.000
_cell.length_b   1.000
_cell.length_c   1.000
_cell.angle_alpha   90.00
_cell.angle_beta   90.00
_cell.angle_gamma   90.00
#
_symmetry.space_group_name_H-M   'P 1'
#
loop_
_entity.id
_entity.type
_entity.pdbx_description
1 polymer ?
#
loop_
_entity_poly.entity_id
_entity_poly.type
_entity_poly.pdbx_seq_one_letter_code
_entity_poly.pdbx_strand_id
1 'polypeptide(L)' 'MEQKFRETYRELSKKEYDLDRAIGELNESKDKHKEVIVERCVSDILNVLKEEGKLSERDLNLFIGSLANDIKNLYHK' A
#
# COMPACT_ATOMS: atom_id res chain seq x y z
N MET A 1 37.21 -21.77 16.23
CA MET A 1 36.83 -20.33 16.25
C MET A 1 36.37 -19.86 14.87
N GLU A 2 37.14 -20.13 13.81
CA GLU A 2 36.74 -19.80 12.42
C GLU A 2 35.42 -20.41 11.94
N GLN A 3 35.10 -21.64 12.34
CA GLN A 3 33.91 -22.35 11.84
C GLN A 3 32.61 -21.69 12.33
N LYS A 4 32.55 -21.31 13.62
CA LYS A 4 31.45 -20.53 14.20
C LYS A 4 31.30 -19.16 13.55
N PHE A 5 32.41 -18.49 13.24
CA PHE A 5 32.37 -17.19 12.55
C PHE A 5 31.80 -17.31 11.12
N ARG A 6 32.21 -18.35 10.38
CA ARG A 6 31.65 -18.64 9.04
C ARG A 6 30.16 -18.99 9.09
N GLU A 7 29.71 -19.70 10.11
CA GLU A 7 28.30 -20.03 10.33
C GLU A 7 27.48 -18.78 10.65
N THR A 8 27.93 -17.95 11.59
CA THR A 8 27.27 -16.68 11.94
C THR A 8 27.18 -15.74 10.73
N TYR A 9 28.24 -15.64 9.92
CA TYR A 9 28.22 -14.80 8.72
C TYR A 9 27.20 -15.30 7.68
N ARG A 10 27.09 -16.62 7.49
CA ARG A 10 26.07 -17.22 6.60
C ARG A 10 24.66 -16.96 7.10
N GLU A 11 24.43 -17.09 8.40
CA GLU A 11 23.11 -16.81 8.99
C GLU A 11 22.74 -15.34 8.86
N LEU A 12 23.70 -14.43 9.05
CA LEU A 12 23.48 -12.99 8.88
C LEU A 12 23.12 -12.66 7.43
N SER A 13 23.92 -13.14 6.47
CA SER A 13 23.67 -12.92 5.04
C SER A 13 22.31 -13.50 4.60
N LYS A 14 21.91 -14.65 5.15
CA LYS A 14 20.57 -15.21 4.90
C LYS A 14 19.47 -14.30 5.46
N LYS A 15 19.63 -13.78 6.67
CA LYS A 15 18.65 -12.87 7.29
C LYS A 15 18.55 -11.54 6.55
N GLU A 16 19.65 -11.00 6.04
CA GLU A 16 19.64 -9.80 5.19
C GLU A 16 18.84 -10.05 3.91
N TYR A 17 19.09 -11.18 3.25
CA TYR A 17 18.34 -11.55 2.05
C TYR A 17 16.85 -11.78 2.34
N ASP A 18 16.50 -12.44 3.45
CA ASP A 18 15.11 -12.64 3.86
C ASP A 18 14.42 -11.30 4.19
N LEU A 19 15.14 -10.35 4.78
CA LEU A 19 14.66 -8.99 5.05
C LEU A 19 14.38 -8.22 3.75
N ASP A 20 15.32 -8.22 2.81
CA ASP A 20 15.17 -7.55 1.52
C ASP A 20 13.98 -8.11 0.74
N ARG A 21 13.80 -9.44 0.77
CA ARG A 21 12.63 -10.10 0.18
C ARG A 21 11.33 -9.63 0.84
N ALA A 22 11.26 -9.63 2.17
CA ALA A 22 10.07 -9.22 2.90
C ALA A 22 9.71 -7.75 2.64
N ILE A 23 10.72 -6.86 2.51
CA ILE A 23 10.51 -5.47 2.11
C ILE A 23 9.93 -5.39 0.69
N GLY A 24 10.45 -6.19 -0.24
CA GLY A 24 9.92 -6.28 -1.61
C GLY A 24 8.44 -6.71 -1.64
N GLU A 25 8.11 -7.81 -0.96
CA GLU A 25 6.75 -8.32 -0.87
C GLU A 25 5.79 -7.31 -0.21
N LEU A 26 6.24 -6.62 0.84
CA LEU A 26 5.46 -5.57 1.49
C LEU A 26 5.16 -4.41 0.52
N ASN A 27 6.15 -3.95 -0.23
CA ASN A 27 5.97 -2.87 -1.20
C ASN A 27 5.01 -3.27 -2.31
N GLU A 28 5.15 -4.48 -2.86
CA GLU A 28 4.22 -5.00 -3.87
C GLU A 28 2.79 -5.12 -3.33
N SER A 29 2.63 -5.59 -2.09
CA SER A 29 1.32 -5.65 -1.44
C SER A 29 0.73 -4.25 -1.21
N LYS A 30 1.55 -3.25 -0.89
CA LYS A 30 1.10 -1.86 -0.77
C LYS A 30 0.63 -1.32 -2.12
N ASP A 31 1.36 -1.57 -3.20
CA ASP A 31 0.96 -1.09 -4.52
C ASP A 31 -0.36 -1.73 -4.99
N LYS A 32 -0.54 -3.03 -4.77
CA LYS A 32 -1.83 -3.71 -5.01
C LYS A 32 -2.96 -3.11 -4.16
N HIS A 33 -2.70 -2.82 -2.90
CA HIS A 33 -3.73 -2.22 -2.04
C HIS A 33 -4.09 -0.80 -2.47
N LYS A 34 -3.12 -0.01 -2.93
CA LYS A 34 -3.36 1.31 -3.52
C LYS A 34 -4.29 1.23 -4.72
N GLU A 35 -4.09 0.27 -5.63
CA GLU A 35 -4.98 0.06 -6.78
C GLU A 35 -6.42 -0.19 -6.33
N VAL A 36 -6.63 -1.09 -5.36
CA VAL A 36 -7.96 -1.40 -4.82
C VAL A 36 -8.63 -0.18 -4.19
N ILE A 37 -7.90 0.66 -3.45
CA ILE A 37 -8.47 1.88 -2.85
C ILE A 37 -8.90 2.87 -3.95
N VAL A 38 -8.09 3.03 -5.00
CA VAL A 38 -8.43 3.90 -6.14
C VAL A 38 -9.68 3.39 -6.85
N GLU A 39 -9.75 2.10 -7.16
CA GLU A 39 -10.91 1.48 -7.81
C GLU A 39 -12.19 1.63 -6.99
N ARG A 40 -12.08 1.48 -5.66
CA ARG A 40 -13.19 1.73 -4.74
C ARG A 40 -13.65 3.19 -4.78
N CYS A 41 -12.74 4.15 -4.70
CA CYS A 41 -13.09 5.57 -4.77
C CYS A 41 -13.81 5.91 -6.09
N VAL A 42 -13.36 5.36 -7.21
CA VAL A 42 -14.04 5.53 -8.51
C VAL A 42 -15.43 4.90 -8.49
N SER A 43 -15.56 3.71 -7.93
CA SER A 43 -16.85 3.02 -7.81
C SER A 43 -17.85 3.81 -6.96
N ASP A 44 -17.39 4.38 -5.84
CA ASP A 44 -18.22 5.20 -4.95
C ASP A 44 -18.70 6.48 -5.66
N ILE A 45 -17.82 7.16 -6.40
CA ILE A 45 -18.19 8.33 -7.22
C ILE A 45 -19.24 7.96 -8.28
N LEU A 46 -19.04 6.84 -8.98
CA LEU A 46 -19.98 6.39 -10.01
C LEU A 46 -21.34 6.00 -9.42
N ASN A 47 -21.38 5.43 -8.21
CA ASN A 47 -22.62 5.10 -7.53
C ASN A 47 -23.42 6.36 -7.18
N VAL A 48 -22.76 7.38 -6.62
CA VAL A 48 -23.42 8.67 -6.35
C VAL A 48 -23.94 9.31 -7.64
N LEU A 49 -23.16 9.29 -8.73
CA LEU A 49 -23.62 9.79 -10.02
C LEU A 49 -24.86 9.05 -10.54
N LYS A 50 -24.96 7.73 -10.32
CA LYS A 50 -26.12 6.93 -10.72
C LYS A 50 -27.35 7.22 -9.87
N GLU A 51 -27.18 7.42 -8.56
CA GLU A 51 -28.28 7.61 -7.62
C GLU A 51 -28.81 9.05 -7.62
N GLU A 52 -27.92 10.04 -7.61
CA GLU A 52 -28.26 11.47 -7.48
C GLU A 52 -28.30 12.19 -8.84
N GLY A 53 -27.77 11.58 -9.90
CA GLY A 53 -27.71 12.14 -11.26
C GLY A 53 -26.73 13.31 -11.44
N LYS A 54 -26.06 13.73 -10.35
CA LYS A 54 -25.07 14.81 -10.34
C LYS A 54 -24.07 14.58 -9.21
N LEU A 55 -22.92 15.25 -9.31
CA LEU A 55 -21.89 15.20 -8.28
C LEU A 55 -21.39 16.61 -8.03
N SER A 56 -21.40 17.07 -6.79
CA SER A 56 -20.96 18.42 -6.45
C SER A 56 -19.45 18.48 -6.25
N GLU A 57 -18.88 19.68 -6.31
CA GLU A 57 -17.47 19.90 -5.96
C GLU A 57 -17.15 19.47 -4.52
N ARG A 58 -18.10 19.65 -3.59
CA ARG A 58 -17.95 19.18 -2.21
C ARG A 58 -17.83 17.66 -2.16
N ASP A 59 -18.62 16.93 -2.94
CA ASP A 59 -18.58 15.47 -2.97
C ASP A 59 -17.25 14.98 -3.54
N LEU A 60 -16.75 15.59 -4.63
CA LEU A 60 -15.41 15.30 -5.16
C LEU A 60 -14.32 15.52 -4.11
N ASN A 61 -14.38 16.66 -3.41
CA ASN A 61 -13.41 16.97 -2.37
C ASN A 61 -13.45 15.96 -1.22
N LEU A 62 -14.63 15.43 -0.86
CA LEU A 62 -14.75 14.37 0.14
C LEU A 62 -14.15 13.04 -0.36
N PHE A 63 -14.48 12.61 -1.57
CA PHE A 63 -13.95 11.36 -2.13
C PHE A 63 -12.43 11.41 -2.33
N ILE A 64 -11.94 12.47 -2.98
CA ILE A 64 -10.51 12.66 -3.24
C ILE A 64 -9.75 12.89 -1.94
N GLY A 65 -10.33 13.63 -0.99
CA GLY A 65 -9.74 13.85 0.33
C GLY A 65 -9.59 12.55 1.12
N SER A 66 -10.62 11.69 1.11
CA SER A 66 -10.56 10.36 1.74
C SER A 66 -9.51 9.48 1.06
N LEU A 67 -9.53 9.41 -0.27
CA LEU A 67 -8.56 8.65 -1.07
C LEU A 67 -7.11 9.06 -0.74
N ALA A 68 -6.84 10.37 -0.69
CA ALA A 68 -5.51 10.88 -0.38
C ALA A 68 -5.07 10.48 1.04
N ASN A 69 -5.99 10.50 2.01
CA ASN A 69 -5.70 10.09 3.39
C ASN A 69 -5.44 8.58 3.48
N ASP A 70 -6.23 7.76 2.81
CA ASP A 70 -6.08 6.30 2.80
C ASP A 70 -4.74 5.88 2.14
N ILE A 71 -4.40 6.50 1.01
CA ILE A 71 -3.08 6.29 0.36
C ILE A 71 -1.95 6.75 1.28
N LYS A 72 -2.07 7.92 1.93
CA LYS A 72 -1.04 8.41 2.86
C LYS A 72 -0.78 7.42 4.00
N ASN A 73 -1.84 6.84 4.57
CA ASN A 73 -1.74 5.87 5.65
C ASN A 73 -1.08 4.55 5.22
N LEU A 74 -1.21 4.17 3.95
CA LEU A 74 -0.58 2.96 3.42
C LEU A 74 0.95 3.05 3.37
N TYR A 75 1.48 4.25 3.17
CA TYR A 75 2.93 4.49 3.09
C TYR A 75 3.52 5.16 4.34
N HIS A 76 2.69 5.47 5.36
CA HIS A 76 3.21 5.87 6.67
C HIS A 76 3.76 4.65 7.42
N LYS A 77 4.91 4.85 8.09
CA LYS A 77 5.53 3.89 9.00
C LYS A 77 4.90 3.97 10.38
#